data_AF-A0A3C1ZJX1-F1
#
_entry.id   AF-A0A3C1ZJX1-F1
#
_cell.length_a   1.000
_cell.length_b   1.000
_cell.length_c   1.000
_cell.angle_alpha   90.00
_cell.angle_beta   90.00
_cell.angle_gamma   90.00
#
_symmetry.space_group_name_H-M   'P 1'
#
loop_
_entity.id
_entity.type
_entity.pdbx_description
1 polymer ?
#
loop_
_entity_poly.entity_id
_entity_poly.type
_entity_poly.pdbx_seq_one_letter_code
_entity_poly.pdbx_strand_id
1 'polypeptide(L)'
;KALSACVAHDSRRRSADFALATALVFAANGIKAYLFPSLRPTPELSFAIRTLGADTGVVVTASHNPPQYNGYKAYWNDGSQVVPPHDEGIIHRVQGVSSAASISKEKALAAGLLVMLDGAVDDAYVAMVKSRLLRPQLMAKAAATAKIVYTPLHGTGAMLLERIMGELGLKVMTVPEQREPDGEFPTVSFPNPEEPAALKLAIELGRKEKADVVMANDPDADRLGIAVPGKDDSYILVSGNQLGSLHLDYILHSLSELGRMPPKPYCIKTVVTTNLQAAIAEKYGVECRECLTGFKWIADLMRQFEAQGKDFIYATEESYGHLIEPEVRDKDGISAAALTAEMTLYWRSKGLSLLDRLEKLYQEFGYHEERGISKYFQGPQGMKIMSGIMDAYRAKQPIALGGIPVVSIRDIKTGFEWETGNPGKRSIDLPESDVLQWRLRDGTLVTVRPSGTEPKIKYYILCKTDVPAAGLEKAKAQTREKIQAIEADVRKVIG
;
A
#
# COMPACT_ATOMS: atom_id res chain seq x y z
N LYS A 1 -18.49 -14.41 24.93
CA LYS A 1 -18.07 -15.01 23.65
C LYS A 1 -16.72 -15.71 23.88
N ALA A 2 -16.51 -16.92 23.36
CA ALA A 2 -15.19 -17.55 23.39
C ALA A 2 -14.26 -16.82 22.42
N LEU A 3 -13.01 -16.55 22.84
CA LEU A 3 -12.04 -15.83 22.00
C LEU A 3 -11.61 -16.70 20.82
N SER A 4 -11.34 -16.05 19.70
CA SER A 4 -10.86 -16.72 18.49
C SER A 4 -9.83 -15.91 17.71
N ALA A 5 -9.00 -16.60 16.93
CA ALA A 5 -7.92 -16.02 16.14
C ALA A 5 -7.88 -16.61 14.73
N CYS A 6 -7.60 -15.80 13.71
CA CYS A 6 -7.29 -16.29 12.36
C CYS A 6 -5.77 -16.32 12.13
N VAL A 7 -5.25 -17.35 11.45
CA VAL A 7 -3.82 -17.49 11.18
C VAL A 7 -3.59 -17.84 9.71
N ALA A 8 -2.79 -17.02 9.04
CA ALA A 8 -2.36 -17.17 7.64
C ALA A 8 -0.83 -17.10 7.52
N HIS A 9 -0.30 -17.42 6.35
CA HIS A 9 1.14 -17.33 6.09
C HIS A 9 1.45 -17.20 4.60
N ASP A 10 2.66 -16.71 4.30
CA ASP A 10 3.20 -16.63 2.93
C ASP A 10 4.04 -17.86 2.55
N SER A 11 4.75 -17.77 1.42
CA SER A 11 5.58 -18.84 0.85
C SER A 11 6.95 -19.02 1.51
N ARG A 12 7.34 -18.19 2.49
CA ARG A 12 8.70 -18.20 3.04
C ARG A 12 9.02 -19.47 3.83
N ARG A 13 10.32 -19.69 4.01
CA ARG A 13 10.87 -20.76 4.86
C ARG A 13 10.18 -20.78 6.22
N ARG A 14 9.71 -21.96 6.62
CA ARG A 14 9.09 -22.21 7.93
C ARG A 14 7.79 -21.42 8.20
N SER A 15 7.27 -20.65 7.24
CA SER A 15 6.03 -19.86 7.43
C SER A 15 4.85 -20.75 7.82
N ALA A 16 4.68 -21.90 7.18
CA ALA A 16 3.67 -22.90 7.55
C ALA A 16 3.87 -23.46 8.97
N ASP A 17 5.11 -23.76 9.35
CA ASP A 17 5.43 -24.29 10.68
C ASP A 17 5.14 -23.26 11.78
N PHE A 18 5.52 -22.01 11.55
CA PHE A 18 5.29 -20.91 12.49
C PHE A 18 3.81 -20.55 12.59
N ALA A 19 3.05 -20.64 11.50
CA ALA A 19 1.61 -20.46 11.51
C ALA A 19 0.91 -21.57 12.32
N LEU A 20 1.30 -22.83 12.11
CA LEU A 20 0.78 -23.94 12.91
C LEU A 20 1.15 -23.78 14.39
N ALA A 21 2.40 -23.44 14.70
CA ALA A 21 2.84 -23.21 16.07
C ALA A 21 2.04 -22.08 16.74
N THR A 22 1.79 -20.99 16.01
CA THR A 22 0.96 -19.86 16.47
C THR A 22 -0.46 -20.32 16.79
N ALA A 23 -1.10 -21.07 15.89
CA ALA A 23 -2.44 -21.60 16.09
C ALA A 23 -2.53 -22.57 17.28
N LEU A 24 -1.51 -23.40 17.49
CA LEU A 24 -1.43 -24.30 18.64
C LEU A 24 -1.21 -23.57 19.96
N VAL A 25 -0.43 -22.47 19.98
CA VAL A 25 -0.29 -21.63 21.18
C VAL A 25 -1.62 -20.98 21.54
N PHE A 26 -2.39 -20.49 20.56
CA PHE A 26 -3.75 -20.01 20.81
C PHE A 26 -4.63 -21.12 21.40
N ALA A 27 -4.66 -22.29 20.76
CA ALA A 27 -5.45 -23.43 21.23
C ALA A 27 -5.06 -23.89 22.64
N ALA A 28 -3.76 -23.92 22.97
CA ALA A 28 -3.27 -24.28 24.29
C ALA A 28 -3.71 -23.29 25.39
N ASN A 29 -4.00 -22.04 25.02
CA ASN A 29 -4.56 -21.01 25.89
C ASN A 29 -6.10 -20.94 25.84
N GLY A 30 -6.77 -21.93 25.24
CA GLY A 30 -8.23 -21.99 25.13
C GLY A 30 -8.83 -21.02 24.12
N ILE A 31 -8.02 -20.44 23.23
CA ILE A 31 -8.46 -19.54 22.15
C ILE A 31 -8.66 -20.39 20.90
N LYS A 32 -9.84 -20.29 20.28
CA LYS A 32 -10.14 -21.03 19.06
C LYS A 32 -9.34 -20.46 17.88
N ALA A 33 -8.45 -21.24 17.29
CA ALA A 33 -7.63 -20.85 16.15
C ALA A 33 -8.24 -21.37 14.84
N TYR A 34 -8.54 -20.47 13.92
CA TYR A 34 -8.83 -20.75 12.52
C TYR A 34 -7.52 -20.66 11.74
N LEU A 35 -7.08 -21.78 11.15
CA LEU A 35 -5.84 -21.86 10.39
C LEU A 35 -6.16 -22.16 8.93
N PHE A 36 -5.66 -21.33 8.02
CA PHE A 36 -5.73 -21.64 6.60
C PHE A 36 -4.91 -22.90 6.27
N PRO A 37 -5.41 -23.80 5.39
CA PRO A 37 -4.76 -25.08 5.12
C PRO A 37 -3.50 -24.95 4.27
N SER A 38 -3.33 -23.81 3.59
CA SER A 38 -2.15 -23.45 2.82
C SER A 38 -1.95 -21.93 2.84
N LEU A 39 -0.89 -21.46 2.18
CA LEU A 39 -0.56 -20.03 2.09
C LEU A 39 -1.74 -19.18 1.59
N ARG A 40 -1.93 -18.00 2.19
CA ARG A 40 -3.01 -17.06 1.89
C ARG A 40 -2.52 -15.62 1.99
N PRO A 41 -2.98 -14.71 1.11
CA PRO A 41 -2.62 -13.30 1.18
C PRO A 41 -2.94 -12.63 2.51
N THR A 42 -2.16 -11.62 2.85
CA THR A 42 -2.45 -10.68 3.94
C THR A 42 -3.88 -10.09 3.88
N PRO A 43 -4.38 -9.58 2.73
CA PRO A 43 -5.75 -9.05 2.67
C PRO A 43 -6.83 -10.09 3.00
N GLU A 44 -6.64 -11.35 2.63
CA GLU A 44 -7.62 -12.39 2.93
C GLU A 44 -7.66 -12.76 4.42
N LEU A 45 -6.52 -12.69 5.12
CA LEU A 45 -6.52 -12.78 6.58
C LEU A 45 -7.35 -11.65 7.21
N SER A 46 -7.12 -10.41 6.77
CA SER A 46 -7.85 -9.24 7.26
C SER A 46 -9.37 -9.40 7.04
N PHE A 47 -9.76 -9.86 5.85
CA PHE A 47 -11.15 -10.21 5.51
C PHE A 47 -11.70 -11.34 6.39
N ALA A 48 -10.94 -12.40 6.60
CA ALA A 48 -11.36 -13.57 7.38
C ALA A 48 -11.61 -13.24 8.86
N ILE A 49 -10.77 -12.38 9.46
CA ILE A 49 -10.98 -11.91 10.84
C ILE A 49 -12.37 -11.29 10.98
N ARG A 50 -12.75 -10.41 10.05
CA ARG A 50 -14.04 -9.72 10.09
C ARG A 50 -15.20 -10.66 9.76
N THR A 51 -15.03 -11.51 8.75
CA THR A 51 -16.07 -12.46 8.28
C THR A 51 -16.40 -13.52 9.32
N LEU A 52 -15.38 -14.05 10.01
CA LEU A 52 -15.55 -15.05 11.07
C LEU A 52 -15.81 -14.41 12.44
N GLY A 53 -15.77 -13.08 12.52
CA GLY A 53 -15.83 -12.32 13.76
C GLY A 53 -14.75 -12.73 14.76
N ALA A 54 -13.53 -13.01 14.29
CA ALA A 54 -12.40 -13.34 15.16
C ALA A 54 -11.95 -12.13 15.98
N ASP A 55 -11.32 -12.40 17.12
CA ASP A 55 -10.90 -11.35 18.06
C ASP A 55 -9.48 -10.85 17.78
N THR A 56 -8.72 -11.59 16.97
CA THR A 56 -7.36 -11.24 16.52
C THR A 56 -7.00 -12.06 15.27
N GLY A 57 -5.86 -11.75 14.66
CA GLY A 57 -5.24 -12.66 13.72
C GLY A 57 -3.76 -12.41 13.52
N VAL A 58 -3.12 -13.34 12.82
CA VAL A 58 -1.68 -13.33 12.57
C VAL A 58 -1.43 -13.76 11.12
N VAL A 59 -0.66 -12.96 10.38
CA VAL A 59 -0.02 -13.46 9.16
C VAL A 59 1.49 -13.60 9.42
N VAL A 60 2.00 -14.79 9.14
CA VAL A 60 3.43 -15.07 9.16
C VAL A 60 4.00 -14.72 7.79
N THR A 61 4.65 -13.56 7.72
CA THR A 61 5.26 -13.02 6.50
C THR A 61 6.24 -11.89 6.83
N ALA A 62 7.30 -11.78 6.04
CA ALA A 62 8.15 -10.58 5.99
C ALA A 62 7.89 -9.73 4.73
N SER A 63 6.68 -9.81 4.16
CA SER A 63 6.26 -9.13 2.94
C SER A 63 7.27 -9.32 1.80
N HIS A 64 7.98 -8.28 1.40
CA HIS A 64 8.94 -8.27 0.29
C HIS A 64 10.41 -8.42 0.71
N ASN A 65 10.71 -8.71 1.99
CA ASN A 65 12.09 -8.85 2.46
C ASN A 65 12.82 -10.06 1.81
N PRO A 66 14.15 -10.12 1.82
CA PRO A 66 14.89 -11.28 1.31
C PRO A 66 14.56 -12.61 2.04
N PRO A 67 14.88 -13.80 1.44
CA PRO A 67 14.53 -15.13 1.95
C PRO A 67 14.94 -15.43 3.41
N GLN A 68 16.04 -14.84 3.88
CA GLN A 68 16.55 -15.06 5.24
C GLN A 68 15.66 -14.43 6.33
N TYR A 69 14.76 -13.52 5.96
CA TYR A 69 13.83 -12.89 6.88
C TYR A 69 12.47 -13.58 6.84
N ASN A 70 11.90 -13.77 8.03
CA ASN A 70 10.49 -14.05 8.23
C ASN A 70 9.91 -13.00 9.19
N GLY A 71 8.59 -12.92 9.32
CA GLY A 71 7.93 -11.88 10.10
C GLY A 71 6.62 -12.34 10.69
N TYR A 72 6.11 -11.54 11.62
CA TYR A 72 4.89 -11.81 12.37
C TYR A 72 4.10 -10.51 12.42
N LYS A 73 3.02 -10.41 11.65
CA LYS A 73 2.12 -9.26 11.67
C LYS A 73 0.90 -9.62 12.53
N ALA A 74 0.66 -8.84 13.59
CA ALA A 74 -0.47 -9.04 14.49
C ALA A 74 -1.63 -8.09 14.17
N TYR A 75 -2.84 -8.64 14.15
CA TYR A 75 -4.08 -7.96 13.80
C TYR A 75 -5.06 -7.95 14.97
N TRP A 76 -5.92 -6.94 15.00
CA TRP A 76 -6.98 -6.80 15.99
C TRP A 76 -8.33 -7.32 15.45
N ASN A 77 -9.38 -7.24 16.28
CA ASN A 77 -10.70 -7.81 15.99
C ASN A 77 -11.44 -7.17 14.81
N ASP A 78 -11.01 -5.99 14.36
CA ASP A 78 -11.58 -5.32 13.19
C ASP A 78 -10.85 -5.70 11.90
N GLY A 79 -9.83 -6.56 11.96
CA GLY A 79 -9.04 -6.98 10.82
C GLY A 79 -7.91 -6.01 10.44
N SER A 80 -7.62 -4.98 11.25
CA SER A 80 -6.47 -4.08 11.03
C SER A 80 -5.23 -4.55 11.78
N GLN A 81 -4.05 -4.11 11.35
CA GLN A 81 -2.85 -4.21 12.18
C GLN A 81 -3.04 -3.44 13.50
N VAL A 82 -2.37 -3.92 14.56
CA VAL A 82 -2.46 -3.30 15.89
C VAL A 82 -1.90 -1.87 15.94
N VAL A 83 -2.59 -0.99 16.66
CA VAL A 83 -2.22 0.41 16.93
C VAL A 83 -2.05 0.64 18.44
N PRO A 84 -1.40 1.73 18.87
CA PRO A 84 -1.35 2.11 20.27
C PRO A 84 -2.74 2.24 20.90
N PRO A 85 -2.91 1.84 22.17
CA PRO A 85 -1.90 1.29 23.10
C PRO A 85 -1.73 -0.25 23.02
N HIS A 86 -2.44 -0.93 22.11
CA HIS A 86 -2.45 -2.40 22.07
C HIS A 86 -1.11 -2.99 21.64
N ASP A 87 -0.40 -2.34 20.71
CA ASP A 87 0.92 -2.76 20.25
C ASP A 87 1.97 -2.73 21.39
N GLU A 88 2.02 -1.66 22.17
CA GLU A 88 2.87 -1.54 23.37
C GLU A 88 2.54 -2.62 24.40
N GLY A 89 1.24 -2.85 24.65
CA GLY A 89 0.79 -3.91 25.54
C GLY A 89 1.25 -5.30 25.09
N ILE A 90 1.18 -5.60 23.79
CA ILE A 90 1.66 -6.86 23.22
C ILE A 90 3.17 -7.00 23.43
N ILE A 91 3.96 -5.97 23.12
CA ILE A 91 5.42 -6.02 23.28
C ILE A 91 5.82 -6.22 24.74
N HIS A 92 5.17 -5.52 25.67
CA HIS A 92 5.40 -5.70 27.09
C HIS A 92 5.13 -7.15 27.54
N ARG A 93 4.06 -7.77 27.03
CA ARG A 93 3.74 -9.18 27.31
C ARG A 93 4.78 -10.12 26.70
N VAL A 94 5.19 -9.91 25.46
CA VAL A 94 6.21 -10.71 24.77
C VAL A 94 7.53 -10.71 25.55
N GLN A 95 7.98 -9.55 26.04
CA GLN A 95 9.21 -9.43 26.84
C GLN A 95 9.13 -10.17 28.19
N GLY A 96 7.92 -10.41 28.71
CA GLY A 96 7.68 -11.13 29.94
C GLY A 96 7.45 -12.64 29.79
N VAL A 97 7.45 -13.19 28.57
CA VAL A 97 7.22 -14.63 28.36
C VAL A 97 8.41 -15.45 28.85
N SER A 98 8.20 -16.28 29.86
CA SER A 98 9.19 -17.25 30.38
C SER A 98 8.90 -18.70 29.99
N SER A 99 7.64 -19.00 29.62
CA SER A 99 7.19 -20.30 29.16
C SER A 99 5.97 -20.13 28.25
N ALA A 100 5.72 -21.11 27.38
CA ALA A 100 4.57 -21.13 26.49
C ALA A 100 3.76 -22.41 26.71
N ALA A 101 2.43 -22.27 26.81
CA ALA A 101 1.53 -23.40 26.81
C ALA A 101 1.61 -24.14 25.46
N SER A 102 1.47 -25.47 25.49
CA SER A 102 1.50 -26.29 24.28
C SER A 102 0.40 -27.35 24.28
N ILE A 103 -0.06 -27.68 23.09
CA ILE A 103 -1.05 -28.73 22.81
C ILE A 103 -0.67 -29.38 21.48
N SER A 104 -0.93 -30.69 21.33
CA SER A 104 -0.71 -31.34 20.04
C SER A 104 -1.82 -30.95 19.05
N LYS A 105 -1.51 -31.01 17.75
CA LYS A 105 -2.47 -30.72 16.67
C LYS A 105 -3.72 -31.59 16.79
N GLU A 106 -3.55 -32.87 17.06
CA GLU A 106 -4.62 -33.87 17.16
C GLU A 106 -5.55 -33.53 18.33
N LYS A 107 -4.99 -33.18 19.50
CA LYS A 107 -5.76 -32.78 20.68
C LYS A 107 -6.50 -31.46 20.44
N ALA A 108 -5.86 -30.49 19.81
CA ALA A 108 -6.48 -29.20 19.49
C ALA A 108 -7.64 -29.35 18.49
N LEU A 109 -7.48 -30.19 17.46
CA LEU A 109 -8.53 -30.53 16.50
C LEU A 109 -9.69 -31.26 17.19
N ALA A 110 -9.40 -32.29 17.98
CA ALA A 110 -10.41 -33.07 18.69
C ALA A 110 -11.21 -32.22 19.69
N ALA A 111 -10.58 -31.22 20.31
CA ALA A 111 -11.22 -30.25 21.20
C ALA A 111 -11.97 -29.12 20.46
N GLY A 112 -11.90 -29.05 19.12
CA GLY A 112 -12.47 -27.95 18.33
C GLY A 112 -11.78 -26.60 18.55
N LEU A 113 -10.59 -26.59 19.17
CA LEU A 113 -9.78 -25.40 19.44
C LEU A 113 -8.87 -25.04 18.27
N LEU A 114 -8.52 -26.00 17.42
CA LEU A 114 -7.95 -25.75 16.10
C LEU A 114 -8.99 -26.11 15.04
N VAL A 115 -9.26 -25.18 14.13
CA VAL A 115 -10.13 -25.38 12.98
C VAL A 115 -9.34 -25.09 11.72
N MET A 116 -9.19 -26.10 10.86
CA MET A 116 -8.66 -25.88 9.52
C MET A 116 -9.76 -25.26 8.68
N LEU A 117 -9.52 -24.08 8.10
CA LEU A 117 -10.48 -23.43 7.21
C LEU A 117 -10.65 -24.22 5.92
N ASP A 118 -11.87 -24.18 5.38
CA ASP A 118 -12.19 -24.68 4.04
C ASP A 118 -12.22 -23.53 3.03
N GLY A 119 -12.68 -23.80 1.81
CA GLY A 119 -12.76 -22.80 0.74
C GLY A 119 -13.86 -21.76 0.90
N ALA A 120 -14.70 -21.81 1.93
CA ALA A 120 -15.82 -20.88 2.06
C ALA A 120 -15.37 -19.42 2.28
N VAL A 121 -14.24 -19.23 2.98
CA VAL A 121 -13.62 -17.91 3.16
C VAL A 121 -13.05 -17.41 1.82
N ASP A 122 -12.34 -18.28 1.09
CA ASP A 122 -11.84 -17.96 -0.25
C ASP A 122 -12.99 -17.55 -1.20
N ASP A 123 -14.10 -18.29 -1.18
CA ASP A 123 -15.28 -18.01 -2.00
C ASP A 123 -15.90 -16.65 -1.68
N ALA A 124 -16.04 -16.34 -0.39
CA ALA A 124 -16.57 -15.07 0.08
C ALA A 124 -15.63 -13.90 -0.26
N TYR A 125 -14.32 -14.09 -0.14
CA TYR A 125 -13.32 -13.09 -0.52
C TYR A 125 -13.36 -12.84 -2.04
N VAL A 126 -13.36 -13.87 -2.87
CA VAL A 126 -13.49 -13.77 -4.33
C VAL A 126 -14.78 -13.04 -4.74
N ALA A 127 -15.90 -13.34 -4.07
CA ALA A 127 -17.16 -12.64 -4.29
C ALA A 127 -17.08 -11.16 -3.90
N MET A 128 -16.44 -10.85 -2.78
CA MET A 128 -16.20 -9.47 -2.33
C MET A 128 -15.39 -8.70 -3.37
N VAL A 129 -14.25 -9.20 -3.82
CA VAL A 129 -13.40 -8.52 -4.83
C VAL A 129 -14.20 -8.21 -6.09
N LYS A 130 -14.91 -9.20 -6.64
CA LYS A 130 -15.73 -9.01 -7.85
C LYS A 130 -16.85 -7.99 -7.66
N SER A 131 -17.45 -7.91 -6.47
CA SER A 131 -18.52 -6.96 -6.16
C SER A 131 -18.05 -5.49 -6.11
N ARG A 132 -16.75 -5.29 -5.89
CA ARG A 132 -16.11 -3.97 -5.77
C ARG A 132 -15.67 -3.40 -7.12
N LEU A 133 -15.68 -4.21 -8.17
CA LEU A 133 -15.47 -3.79 -9.55
C LEU A 133 -16.67 -2.97 -10.07
N LEU A 134 -16.40 -1.97 -10.91
CA LEU A 134 -17.43 -1.01 -11.33
C LEU A 134 -18.08 -1.41 -12.66
N ARG A 135 -17.33 -2.12 -13.51
CA ARG A 135 -17.74 -2.63 -14.83
C ARG A 135 -17.17 -4.03 -15.09
N PRO A 136 -17.44 -5.03 -14.22
CA PRO A 136 -16.86 -6.37 -14.34
C PRO A 136 -17.13 -7.03 -15.70
N GLN A 137 -18.22 -6.67 -16.37
CA GLN A 137 -18.57 -7.12 -17.72
C GLN A 137 -17.52 -6.76 -18.80
N LEU A 138 -16.62 -5.80 -18.55
CA LEU A 138 -15.55 -5.47 -19.50
C LEU A 138 -14.54 -6.61 -19.64
N MET A 139 -14.31 -7.40 -18.59
CA MET A 139 -13.37 -8.51 -18.58
C MET A 139 -13.78 -9.57 -19.62
N ALA A 140 -15.02 -10.07 -19.53
CA ALA A 140 -15.56 -11.04 -20.49
C ALA A 140 -15.63 -10.48 -21.92
N LYS A 141 -15.99 -9.20 -22.09
CA LYS A 141 -16.05 -8.55 -23.42
C LYS A 141 -14.68 -8.44 -24.08
N ALA A 142 -13.64 -8.21 -23.30
CA ALA A 142 -12.28 -8.04 -23.81
C ALA A 142 -11.49 -9.35 -23.87
N ALA A 143 -12.02 -10.46 -23.34
CA ALA A 143 -11.34 -11.74 -23.15
C ALA A 143 -10.53 -12.23 -24.38
N ALA A 144 -11.05 -12.02 -25.59
CA ALA A 144 -10.41 -12.47 -26.82
C ALA A 144 -9.21 -11.60 -27.26
N THR A 145 -9.08 -10.38 -26.75
CA THR A 145 -8.11 -9.39 -27.23
C THR A 145 -7.28 -8.72 -26.13
N ALA A 146 -7.69 -8.86 -24.87
CA ALA A 146 -6.98 -8.36 -23.71
C ALA A 146 -5.81 -9.29 -23.38
N LYS A 147 -4.67 -8.67 -23.07
CA LYS A 147 -3.44 -9.37 -22.72
C LYS A 147 -2.90 -8.79 -21.43
N ILE A 148 -3.04 -9.52 -20.35
CA ILE A 148 -2.60 -9.10 -19.03
C ILE A 148 -1.51 -10.07 -18.57
N VAL A 149 -0.34 -9.54 -18.24
CA VAL A 149 0.74 -10.32 -17.63
C VAL A 149 0.72 -10.10 -16.12
N TYR A 150 0.93 -11.18 -15.38
CA TYR A 150 0.93 -11.15 -13.93
C TYR A 150 2.12 -11.92 -13.34
N THR A 151 2.66 -11.47 -12.22
CA THR A 151 3.56 -12.27 -11.40
C THR A 151 3.22 -12.12 -9.92
N PRO A 152 3.09 -13.23 -9.17
CA PRO A 152 2.95 -13.18 -7.72
C PRO A 152 4.33 -13.11 -7.01
N LEU A 153 5.44 -13.05 -7.77
CA LEU A 153 6.81 -13.10 -7.25
C LEU A 153 7.06 -14.27 -6.29
N HIS A 154 6.64 -15.48 -6.67
CA HIS A 154 6.66 -16.69 -5.84
C HIS A 154 5.80 -16.60 -4.57
N GLY A 155 4.82 -15.70 -4.57
CA GLY A 155 3.96 -15.38 -3.45
C GLY A 155 2.60 -16.03 -3.47
N THR A 156 1.70 -15.42 -2.71
CA THR A 156 0.34 -15.90 -2.43
C THR A 156 -0.69 -15.53 -3.49
N GLY A 157 -0.40 -14.53 -4.33
CA GLY A 157 -1.45 -13.88 -5.11
C GLY A 157 -2.02 -14.65 -6.30
N ALA A 158 -1.28 -15.59 -6.90
CA ALA A 158 -1.72 -16.29 -8.11
C ALA A 158 -3.01 -17.08 -7.91
N MET A 159 -3.17 -17.76 -6.77
CA MET A 159 -4.34 -18.61 -6.51
C MET A 159 -5.65 -17.81 -6.63
N LEU A 160 -5.73 -16.67 -5.95
CA LEU A 160 -6.95 -15.86 -5.92
C LEU A 160 -7.09 -15.01 -7.17
N LEU A 161 -6.01 -14.37 -7.64
CA LEU A 161 -6.12 -13.49 -8.79
C LEU A 161 -6.49 -14.28 -10.06
N GLU A 162 -5.85 -15.42 -10.33
CA GLU A 162 -6.20 -16.23 -11.51
C GLU A 162 -7.66 -16.70 -11.44
N ARG A 163 -8.14 -17.08 -10.25
CA ARG A 163 -9.53 -17.46 -10.02
C ARG A 163 -10.49 -16.30 -10.27
N ILE A 164 -10.26 -15.14 -9.66
CA ILE A 164 -11.08 -13.94 -9.82
C ILE A 164 -11.18 -13.54 -11.29
N MET A 165 -10.03 -13.45 -11.96
CA MET A 165 -9.97 -13.04 -13.36
C MET A 165 -10.66 -14.08 -14.26
N GLY A 166 -10.44 -15.38 -14.02
CA GLY A 166 -11.09 -16.47 -14.73
C GLY A 166 -12.62 -16.46 -14.57
N GLU A 167 -13.13 -16.25 -13.35
CA GLU A 167 -14.57 -16.12 -13.09
C GLU A 167 -15.19 -14.86 -13.70
N LEU A 168 -14.40 -13.80 -13.91
CA LEU A 168 -14.78 -12.60 -14.67
C LEU A 168 -14.67 -12.78 -16.19
N GLY A 169 -14.19 -13.94 -16.65
CA GLY A 169 -14.06 -14.28 -18.07
C GLY A 169 -12.75 -13.83 -18.72
N LEU A 170 -11.74 -13.42 -17.97
CA LEU A 170 -10.45 -12.96 -18.49
C LEU A 170 -9.29 -13.83 -17.98
N LYS A 171 -8.49 -14.38 -18.89
CA LYS A 171 -7.28 -15.12 -18.53
C LYS A 171 -6.09 -14.18 -18.36
N VAL A 172 -5.36 -14.32 -17.26
CA VAL A 172 -4.05 -13.67 -17.07
C VAL A 172 -2.92 -14.60 -17.50
N MET A 173 -1.84 -14.02 -18.03
CA MET A 173 -0.60 -14.72 -18.36
C MET A 173 0.36 -14.59 -17.19
N THR A 174 0.34 -15.58 -16.30
CA THR A 174 1.23 -15.60 -15.15
C THR A 174 2.64 -15.98 -15.57
N VAL A 175 3.66 -15.25 -15.12
CA VAL A 175 5.08 -15.55 -15.37
C VAL A 175 5.39 -16.96 -14.87
N PRO A 176 5.69 -17.94 -15.75
CA PRO A 176 5.82 -19.34 -15.35
C PRO A 176 6.89 -19.56 -14.28
N GLU A 177 8.01 -18.85 -14.39
CA GLU A 177 9.16 -18.95 -13.49
C GLU A 177 8.87 -18.41 -12.09
N GLN A 178 7.83 -17.60 -11.92
CA GLN A 178 7.48 -16.92 -10.66
C GLN A 178 6.09 -17.30 -10.15
N ARG A 179 5.36 -18.19 -10.85
CA ARG A 179 3.98 -18.56 -10.50
C ARG A 179 3.92 -19.37 -9.21
N GLU A 180 4.77 -20.40 -9.10
CA GLU A 180 4.71 -21.32 -7.97
C GLU A 180 5.34 -20.70 -6.72
N PRO A 181 4.71 -20.90 -5.54
CA PRO A 181 5.27 -20.47 -4.27
C PRO A 181 6.67 -21.04 -4.00
N ASP A 182 7.62 -20.16 -3.74
CA ASP A 182 9.01 -20.51 -3.41
C ASP A 182 9.61 -19.45 -2.48
N GLY A 183 9.85 -19.85 -1.23
CA GLY A 183 10.41 -18.99 -0.19
C GLY A 183 11.87 -18.61 -0.37
N GLU A 184 12.58 -19.18 -1.37
CA GLU A 184 13.93 -18.76 -1.78
C GLU A 184 13.92 -17.59 -2.75
N PHE A 185 12.78 -17.27 -3.34
CA PHE A 185 12.64 -16.25 -4.39
C PHE A 185 13.73 -16.37 -5.48
N PRO A 186 13.94 -17.55 -6.10
CA PRO A 186 15.14 -17.86 -6.90
C PRO A 186 15.36 -16.95 -8.11
N THR A 187 14.33 -16.23 -8.55
CA THR A 187 14.38 -15.32 -9.70
C THR A 187 14.64 -13.86 -9.32
N VAL A 188 14.51 -13.48 -8.05
CA VAL A 188 14.59 -12.08 -7.57
C VAL A 188 15.28 -11.98 -6.22
N SER A 189 16.26 -11.08 -6.09
CA SER A 189 16.95 -10.86 -4.80
C SER A 189 16.08 -10.16 -3.76
N PHE A 190 15.11 -9.37 -4.22
CA PHE A 190 14.18 -8.61 -3.39
C PHE A 190 12.81 -8.62 -4.09
N PRO A 191 11.85 -9.42 -3.63
CA PRO A 191 10.53 -9.57 -4.26
C PRO A 191 9.61 -8.37 -3.96
N ASN A 192 10.09 -7.16 -4.21
CA ASN A 192 9.34 -5.93 -4.02
C ASN A 192 8.91 -5.38 -5.39
N PRO A 193 7.60 -5.25 -5.69
CA PRO A 193 7.12 -4.71 -6.96
C PRO A 193 7.44 -3.21 -7.15
N GLU A 194 7.98 -2.52 -6.13
CA GLU A 194 8.58 -1.19 -6.27
C GLU A 194 9.90 -1.22 -7.06
N GLU A 195 10.62 -2.34 -7.03
CA GLU A 195 11.94 -2.48 -7.65
C GLU A 195 11.82 -2.86 -9.13
N PRO A 196 12.42 -2.09 -10.06
CA PRO A 196 12.43 -2.41 -11.48
C PRO A 196 12.92 -3.83 -11.78
N ALA A 197 13.89 -4.33 -10.99
CA ALA A 197 14.47 -5.65 -11.16
C ALA A 197 13.46 -6.78 -10.87
N ALA A 198 12.51 -6.58 -9.95
CA ALA A 198 11.51 -7.59 -9.61
C ALA A 198 10.52 -7.83 -10.76
N LEU A 199 10.20 -6.79 -11.53
CA LEU A 199 9.30 -6.87 -12.68
C LEU A 199 9.97 -7.36 -13.98
N LYS A 200 11.29 -7.59 -13.98
CA LYS A 200 12.05 -7.87 -15.22
C LYS A 200 11.44 -8.99 -16.06
N LEU A 201 11.21 -10.17 -15.49
CA LEU A 201 10.64 -11.33 -16.21
C LEU A 201 9.21 -11.05 -16.69
N ALA A 202 8.41 -10.37 -15.88
CA ALA A 202 7.05 -9.98 -16.23
C ALA A 202 7.01 -8.96 -17.37
N ILE A 203 7.95 -8.01 -17.41
CA ILE A 203 8.12 -7.05 -18.50
C ILE A 203 8.61 -7.74 -19.78
N GLU A 204 9.54 -8.69 -19.68
CA GLU A 204 10.00 -9.48 -20.83
C GLU A 204 8.85 -10.28 -21.46
N LEU A 205 8.03 -10.94 -20.63
CA LEU A 205 6.81 -11.59 -21.09
C LEU A 205 5.79 -10.58 -21.65
N GLY A 206 5.62 -9.43 -20.99
CA GLY A 206 4.77 -8.34 -21.43
C GLY A 206 5.12 -7.86 -22.84
N ARG A 207 6.40 -7.60 -23.10
CA ARG A 207 6.90 -7.22 -24.43
C ARG A 207 6.66 -8.30 -25.47
N LYS A 208 6.99 -9.55 -25.14
CA LYS A 208 6.80 -10.69 -26.05
C LYS A 208 5.33 -10.83 -26.46
N GLU A 209 4.43 -10.73 -25.50
CA GLU A 209 3.01 -10.94 -25.73
C GLU A 209 2.27 -9.66 -26.15
N LYS A 210 2.91 -8.48 -26.05
CA LYS A 210 2.29 -7.16 -26.21
C LYS A 210 1.12 -6.97 -25.24
N ALA A 211 1.41 -7.18 -23.95
CA ALA A 211 0.45 -7.03 -22.86
C ALA A 211 -0.04 -5.58 -22.72
N ASP A 212 -1.34 -5.39 -22.49
CA ASP A 212 -1.94 -4.11 -22.17
C ASP A 212 -1.44 -3.56 -20.82
N VAL A 213 -1.15 -4.47 -19.89
CA VAL A 213 -0.56 -4.16 -18.57
C VAL A 213 0.19 -5.38 -18.03
N VAL A 214 1.30 -5.10 -17.35
CA VAL A 214 2.07 -6.05 -16.53
C VAL A 214 1.80 -5.71 -15.07
N MET A 215 1.47 -6.69 -14.25
CA MET A 215 1.15 -6.52 -12.83
C MET A 215 2.01 -7.44 -11.97
N ALA A 216 2.41 -6.97 -10.79
CA ALA A 216 3.19 -7.74 -9.83
C ALA A 216 2.67 -7.49 -8.41
N ASN A 217 2.39 -8.57 -7.68
CA ASN A 217 2.21 -8.51 -6.24
C ASN A 217 3.50 -8.88 -5.52
N ASP A 218 3.69 -8.36 -4.30
CA ASP A 218 4.69 -8.89 -3.38
C ASP A 218 4.25 -10.24 -2.77
N PRO A 219 5.13 -10.97 -2.05
CA PRO A 219 4.85 -12.35 -1.65
C PRO A 219 3.58 -12.57 -0.81
N ASP A 220 3.18 -11.62 0.02
CA ASP A 220 1.93 -11.66 0.80
C ASP A 220 0.76 -10.88 0.16
N ALA A 221 0.97 -10.39 -1.06
CA ALA A 221 0.01 -9.73 -1.92
C ALA A 221 -0.75 -8.56 -1.30
N ASP A 222 -0.07 -7.81 -0.44
CA ASP A 222 -0.56 -6.54 0.10
C ASP A 222 -0.18 -5.34 -0.79
N ARG A 223 0.79 -5.51 -1.71
CA ARG A 223 1.20 -4.46 -2.67
C ARG A 223 0.92 -4.83 -4.11
N LEU A 224 0.76 -3.80 -4.96
CA LEU A 224 0.65 -3.95 -6.40
C LEU A 224 1.54 -2.94 -7.14
N GLY A 225 2.48 -3.44 -7.94
CA GLY A 225 3.21 -2.65 -8.94
C GLY A 225 2.81 -3.02 -10.35
N ILE A 226 2.89 -2.03 -11.26
CA ILE A 226 2.52 -2.24 -12.66
C ILE A 226 3.54 -1.63 -13.61
N ALA A 227 3.60 -2.20 -14.82
CA ALA A 227 4.23 -1.58 -15.96
C ALA A 227 3.26 -1.58 -17.15
N VAL A 228 3.29 -0.52 -17.95
CA VAL A 228 2.37 -0.30 -19.07
C VAL A 228 3.14 0.01 -20.36
N PRO A 229 2.60 -0.29 -21.54
CA PRO A 229 3.26 -0.01 -22.81
C PRO A 229 3.61 1.48 -22.97
N GLY A 230 4.85 1.75 -23.36
CA GLY A 230 5.34 3.05 -23.80
C GLY A 230 5.09 3.29 -25.29
N LYS A 231 5.61 4.42 -25.82
CA LYS A 231 5.46 4.80 -27.24
C LYS A 231 6.40 4.03 -28.18
N ASP A 232 7.42 3.37 -27.63
CA ASP A 232 8.56 2.77 -28.34
C ASP A 232 8.74 1.27 -28.04
N ASP A 233 7.63 0.52 -27.89
CA ASP A 233 7.59 -0.88 -27.46
C ASP A 233 8.25 -1.16 -26.09
N SER A 234 8.62 -0.09 -25.35
CA SER A 234 9.07 -0.16 -23.97
C SER A 234 7.90 -0.43 -23.02
N TYR A 235 8.22 -0.79 -21.78
CA TYR A 235 7.25 -0.87 -20.69
C TYR A 235 7.72 0.08 -19.61
N ILE A 236 6.84 1.02 -19.25
CA ILE A 236 7.12 2.08 -18.30
C ILE A 236 6.52 1.67 -16.96
N LEU A 237 7.37 1.68 -15.92
CA LEU A 237 6.93 1.46 -14.55
C LEU A 237 6.05 2.62 -14.11
N VAL A 238 4.93 2.28 -13.46
CA VAL A 238 4.02 3.25 -12.86
C VAL A 238 4.25 3.22 -11.36
N SER A 239 4.58 4.36 -10.76
CA SER A 239 4.82 4.44 -9.32
C SER A 239 3.54 4.21 -8.52
N GLY A 240 3.65 3.85 -7.24
CA GLY A 240 2.49 3.73 -6.34
C GLY A 240 1.65 5.01 -6.27
N ASN A 241 2.29 6.19 -6.32
CA ASN A 241 1.58 7.47 -6.41
C ASN A 241 0.80 7.64 -7.71
N GLN A 242 1.39 7.27 -8.84
CA GLN A 242 0.75 7.36 -10.15
C GLN A 242 -0.41 6.36 -10.27
N LEU A 243 -0.19 5.10 -9.87
CA LEU A 243 -1.23 4.08 -9.86
C LEU A 243 -2.35 4.45 -8.89
N GLY A 244 -2.02 4.94 -7.70
CA GLY A 244 -3.02 5.40 -6.73
C GLY A 244 -3.87 6.56 -7.27
N SER A 245 -3.27 7.47 -8.04
CA SER A 245 -3.98 8.56 -8.71
C SER A 245 -4.88 8.06 -9.84
N LEU A 246 -4.40 7.09 -10.64
CA LEU A 246 -5.17 6.45 -11.70
C LEU A 246 -6.36 5.67 -11.15
N HIS A 247 -6.18 4.89 -10.06
CA HIS A 247 -7.26 4.18 -9.38
C HIS A 247 -8.31 5.14 -8.86
N LEU A 248 -7.91 6.17 -8.10
CA LEU A 248 -8.86 7.14 -7.55
C LEU A 248 -9.63 7.85 -8.68
N ASP A 249 -8.93 8.32 -9.71
CA ASP A 249 -9.57 8.93 -10.87
C ASP A 249 -10.56 7.97 -11.55
N TYR A 250 -10.15 6.73 -11.83
CA TYR A 250 -11.02 5.75 -12.46
C TYR A 250 -12.26 5.46 -11.63
N ILE A 251 -12.11 5.25 -10.31
CA ILE A 251 -13.23 4.99 -9.41
C ILE A 251 -14.20 6.18 -9.42
N LEU A 252 -13.71 7.40 -9.21
CA LEU A 252 -14.55 8.60 -9.13
C LEU A 252 -15.20 8.96 -10.48
N HIS A 253 -14.44 8.90 -11.58
CA HIS A 253 -14.96 9.05 -12.94
C HIS A 253 -16.12 8.08 -13.19
N SER A 254 -15.96 6.84 -12.75
CA SER A 254 -16.93 5.78 -12.98
C SER A 254 -18.16 5.88 -12.12
N LEU A 255 -18.00 6.20 -10.83
CA LEU A 255 -19.13 6.47 -9.95
C LEU A 255 -19.94 7.66 -10.44
N SER A 256 -19.28 8.70 -10.96
CA SER A 256 -19.94 9.86 -11.57
C SER A 256 -20.69 9.49 -12.86
N GLU A 257 -20.01 8.83 -13.81
CA GLU A 257 -20.61 8.41 -15.09
C GLU A 257 -21.82 7.47 -14.89
N LEU A 258 -21.76 6.60 -13.88
CA LEU A 258 -22.82 5.63 -13.58
C LEU A 258 -23.92 6.20 -12.65
N GLY A 259 -23.80 7.43 -12.16
CA GLY A 259 -24.74 8.00 -11.19
C GLY A 259 -24.77 7.26 -9.86
N ARG A 260 -23.63 6.70 -9.43
CA ARG A 260 -23.46 5.84 -8.25
C ARG A 260 -22.62 6.48 -7.14
N MET A 261 -22.28 7.77 -7.25
CA MET A 261 -21.55 8.47 -6.19
C MET A 261 -22.38 8.43 -4.89
N PRO A 262 -21.82 7.94 -3.77
CA PRO A 262 -22.55 7.91 -2.51
C PRO A 262 -22.65 9.32 -1.90
N PRO A 263 -23.51 9.53 -0.89
CA PRO A 263 -23.81 10.87 -0.37
C PRO A 263 -22.68 11.51 0.46
N LYS A 264 -21.83 10.71 1.13
CA LYS A 264 -20.73 11.22 1.97
C LYS A 264 -19.40 10.54 1.60
N PRO A 265 -18.95 10.67 0.34
CA PRO A 265 -17.79 9.96 -0.17
C PRO A 265 -16.50 10.49 0.47
N TYR A 266 -15.61 9.59 0.85
CA TYR A 266 -14.26 9.95 1.26
C TYR A 266 -13.20 9.00 0.72
N CYS A 267 -11.98 9.52 0.54
CA CYS A 267 -10.79 8.74 0.29
C CYS A 267 -9.68 9.11 1.28
N ILE A 268 -8.73 8.19 1.50
CA ILE A 268 -7.61 8.38 2.45
C ILE A 268 -6.26 8.26 1.72
N LYS A 269 -5.34 9.15 2.03
CA LYS A 269 -3.93 9.06 1.63
C LYS A 269 -3.02 9.29 2.83
N THR A 270 -1.75 8.89 2.76
CA THR A 270 -0.81 9.24 3.82
C THR A 270 -0.24 10.65 3.64
N VAL A 271 0.37 11.18 4.69
CA VAL A 271 1.13 12.46 4.70
C VAL A 271 2.25 12.56 3.65
N VAL A 272 2.66 11.43 3.06
CA VAL A 272 3.75 11.35 2.07
C VAL A 272 3.29 10.78 0.72
N THR A 273 1.99 10.53 0.57
CA THR A 273 1.34 10.20 -0.71
C THR A 273 1.03 11.48 -1.50
N THR A 274 1.14 11.41 -2.83
CA THR A 274 1.00 12.55 -3.76
C THR A 274 -0.24 13.43 -3.50
N ASN A 275 -0.10 14.73 -3.73
CA ASN A 275 -1.22 15.68 -3.67
C ASN A 275 -2.10 15.67 -4.93
N LEU A 276 -1.68 14.97 -5.99
CA LEU A 276 -2.52 14.77 -7.18
C LEU A 276 -3.85 14.10 -6.82
N GLN A 277 -3.84 13.15 -5.88
CA GLN A 277 -5.05 12.48 -5.41
C GLN A 277 -6.03 13.43 -4.71
N ALA A 278 -5.52 14.39 -3.94
CA ALA A 278 -6.38 15.39 -3.29
C ALA A 278 -7.05 16.31 -4.34
N ALA A 279 -6.30 16.74 -5.36
CA ALA A 279 -6.85 17.54 -6.45
C ALA A 279 -7.90 16.76 -7.28
N ILE A 280 -7.66 15.47 -7.53
CA ILE A 280 -8.63 14.59 -8.18
C ILE A 280 -9.90 14.47 -7.33
N ALA A 281 -9.79 14.19 -6.04
CA ALA A 281 -10.94 14.06 -5.15
C ALA A 281 -11.77 15.35 -5.09
N GLU A 282 -11.12 16.51 -4.98
CA GLU A 282 -11.77 17.83 -4.94
C GLU A 282 -12.64 18.07 -6.18
N LYS A 283 -12.16 17.74 -7.38
CA LYS A 283 -12.94 17.85 -8.63
C LYS A 283 -14.28 17.12 -8.57
N TYR A 284 -14.34 15.97 -7.90
CA TYR A 284 -15.56 15.16 -7.78
C TYR A 284 -16.35 15.45 -6.49
N GLY A 285 -15.93 16.43 -5.68
CA GLY A 285 -16.56 16.75 -4.40
C GLY A 285 -16.37 15.67 -3.34
N VAL A 286 -15.29 14.88 -3.43
CA VAL A 286 -14.96 13.80 -2.49
C VAL A 286 -13.99 14.30 -1.42
N GLU A 287 -14.27 13.96 -0.17
CA GLU A 287 -13.42 14.33 0.95
C GLU A 287 -12.11 13.51 0.93
N CYS A 288 -10.97 14.17 0.71
CA CYS A 288 -9.67 13.52 0.82
C CYS A 288 -9.05 13.78 2.20
N ARG A 289 -8.81 12.71 2.96
CA ARG A 289 -8.18 12.79 4.28
C ARG A 289 -6.76 12.27 4.29
N GLU A 290 -5.94 12.95 5.07
CA GLU A 290 -4.54 12.60 5.31
C GLU A 290 -4.42 11.85 6.63
N CYS A 291 -3.58 10.81 6.69
CA CYS A 291 -3.17 10.14 7.91
C CYS A 291 -1.65 9.91 7.96
N LEU A 292 -1.11 9.45 9.08
CA LEU A 292 0.30 9.05 9.18
C LEU A 292 0.60 7.87 8.24
N THR A 293 1.86 7.73 7.83
CA THR A 293 2.30 6.55 7.06
C THR A 293 2.12 5.26 7.86
N GLY A 294 1.68 4.21 7.19
CA GLY A 294 1.37 2.90 7.73
C GLY A 294 -0.13 2.65 7.64
N PHE A 295 -0.52 1.60 6.91
CA PHE A 295 -1.92 1.25 6.68
C PHE A 295 -2.77 1.07 7.95
N LYS A 296 -2.16 0.79 9.10
CA LYS A 296 -2.84 0.80 10.41
C LYS A 296 -3.56 2.13 10.70
N TRP A 297 -2.99 3.27 10.29
CA TRP A 297 -3.61 4.59 10.46
C TRP A 297 -4.72 4.86 9.45
N ILE A 298 -4.63 4.28 8.25
CA ILE A 298 -5.73 4.28 7.29
C ILE A 298 -6.92 3.51 7.88
N ALA A 299 -6.68 2.31 8.39
CA ALA A 299 -7.72 1.47 8.99
C ALA A 299 -8.34 2.12 10.25
N ASP A 300 -7.53 2.78 11.09
CA ASP A 300 -8.03 3.56 12.22
C ASP A 300 -8.98 4.68 11.77
N LEU A 301 -8.58 5.47 10.77
CA LEU A 301 -9.43 6.53 10.23
C LEU A 301 -10.69 5.98 9.56
N MET A 302 -10.60 4.85 8.85
CA MET A 302 -11.77 4.15 8.30
C MET A 302 -12.76 3.77 9.41
N ARG A 303 -12.28 3.23 10.54
CA ARG A 303 -13.12 2.88 11.70
C ARG A 303 -13.84 4.09 12.28
N GLN A 304 -13.14 5.23 12.39
CA GLN A 304 -13.74 6.48 12.87
C GLN A 304 -14.81 7.00 11.91
N PHE A 305 -14.57 6.88 10.60
CA PHE A 305 -15.47 7.39 9.56
C PHE A 305 -16.69 6.48 9.34
N GLU A 306 -16.52 5.18 9.50
CA GLU A 306 -17.60 4.19 9.56
C GLU A 306 -18.59 4.55 10.68
N ALA A 307 -18.09 4.89 11.88
CA ALA A 307 -18.93 5.35 13.00
C ALA A 307 -19.66 6.68 12.72
N GLN A 308 -19.15 7.50 11.79
CA GLN A 308 -19.78 8.76 11.36
C GLN A 308 -20.75 8.56 10.17
N GLY A 309 -20.89 7.32 9.67
CA GLY A 309 -21.71 7.00 8.50
C GLY A 309 -21.21 7.67 7.22
N LYS A 310 -19.89 7.76 7.04
CA LYS A 310 -19.27 8.20 5.78
C LYS A 310 -19.03 7.01 4.85
N ASP A 311 -18.99 7.28 3.56
CA ASP A 311 -18.91 6.28 2.51
C ASP A 311 -17.48 6.13 1.98
N PHE A 312 -16.83 5.01 2.29
CA PHE A 312 -15.47 4.72 1.84
C PHE A 312 -15.42 4.55 0.32
N ILE A 313 -14.50 5.28 -0.33
CA ILE A 313 -14.24 5.17 -1.77
C ILE A 313 -12.94 4.42 -2.03
N TYR A 314 -11.86 4.86 -1.39
CA TYR A 314 -10.52 4.41 -1.72
C TYR A 314 -9.50 4.81 -0.63
N ALA A 315 -8.49 3.99 -0.41
CA ALA A 315 -7.32 4.38 0.36
C ALA A 315 -6.02 3.88 -0.27
N THR A 316 -4.94 4.63 -0.06
CA THR A 316 -3.66 4.29 -0.65
C THR A 316 -2.46 4.84 0.11
N GLU A 317 -1.35 4.13 0.00
CA GLU A 317 -0.02 4.58 0.38
C GLU A 317 0.87 4.60 -0.86
N GLU A 318 1.78 5.56 -0.94
CA GLU A 318 2.78 5.72 -2.00
C GLU A 318 3.68 4.49 -2.19
N SER A 319 3.80 3.66 -1.15
CA SER A 319 4.50 2.38 -1.13
C SER A 319 3.69 1.22 -1.72
N TYR A 320 2.94 1.53 -2.79
CA TYR A 320 2.21 0.56 -3.63
C TYR A 320 1.09 -0.18 -2.87
N GLY A 321 0.60 0.45 -1.80
CA GLY A 321 -0.53 -0.02 -1.01
C GLY A 321 -1.84 0.57 -1.53
N HIS A 322 -2.83 -0.28 -1.77
CA HIS A 322 -4.11 0.11 -2.35
C HIS A 322 -5.23 -0.63 -1.63
N LEU A 323 -6.38 0.02 -1.44
CA LEU A 323 -7.59 -0.60 -0.89
C LEU A 323 -8.82 0.05 -1.52
N ILE A 324 -9.71 -0.77 -2.07
CA ILE A 324 -10.90 -0.34 -2.82
C ILE A 324 -12.20 -0.76 -2.12
N GLU A 325 -12.08 -1.46 -1.00
CA GLU A 325 -13.16 -2.08 -0.24
C GLU A 325 -13.08 -1.75 1.27
N PRO A 326 -14.24 -1.60 1.95
CA PRO A 326 -14.30 -1.50 3.41
C PRO A 326 -14.35 -2.86 4.13
N GLU A 327 -14.38 -3.99 3.43
CA GLU A 327 -14.37 -5.32 4.06
C GLU A 327 -12.99 -5.74 4.53
N VAL A 328 -11.94 -5.11 4.01
CA VAL A 328 -10.54 -5.32 4.38
C VAL A 328 -10.04 -4.08 5.14
N ARG A 329 -9.12 -4.28 6.08
CA ARG A 329 -8.52 -3.22 6.94
C ARG A 329 -6.99 -3.24 6.87
N ASP A 330 -6.46 -3.76 5.77
CA ASP A 330 -5.06 -3.64 5.34
C ASP A 330 -5.04 -3.36 3.84
N LYS A 331 -3.86 -3.28 3.22
CA LYS A 331 -3.76 -3.18 1.76
C LYS A 331 -4.27 -4.47 1.10
N ASP A 332 -4.90 -4.33 -0.05
CA ASP A 332 -5.35 -5.43 -0.90
C ASP A 332 -4.78 -5.30 -2.32
N GLY A 333 -3.67 -5.98 -2.56
CA GLY A 333 -3.02 -6.04 -3.87
C GLY A 333 -3.79 -6.88 -4.90
N ILE A 334 -4.69 -7.77 -4.47
CA ILE A 334 -5.48 -8.64 -5.35
C ILE A 334 -6.67 -7.86 -5.91
N SER A 335 -7.43 -7.20 -5.05
CA SER A 335 -8.51 -6.29 -5.43
C SER A 335 -8.00 -5.16 -6.31
N ALA A 336 -6.85 -4.57 -5.96
CA ALA A 336 -6.20 -3.55 -6.77
C ALA A 336 -5.79 -4.06 -8.15
N ALA A 337 -5.35 -5.32 -8.28
CA ALA A 337 -4.96 -5.90 -9.56
C ALA A 337 -6.18 -6.16 -10.46
N ALA A 338 -7.27 -6.66 -9.88
CA ALA A 338 -8.55 -6.80 -10.59
C ALA A 338 -9.09 -5.45 -11.06
N LEU A 339 -9.02 -4.41 -10.23
CA LEU A 339 -9.40 -3.04 -10.62
C LEU A 339 -8.47 -2.47 -11.69
N THR A 340 -7.16 -2.71 -11.60
CA THR A 340 -6.19 -2.28 -12.62
C THR A 340 -6.53 -2.88 -13.98
N ALA A 341 -6.85 -4.17 -14.02
CA ALA A 341 -7.27 -4.84 -15.23
C ALA A 341 -8.55 -4.18 -15.80
N GLU A 342 -9.56 -3.92 -14.96
CA GLU A 342 -10.80 -3.26 -15.40
C GLU A 342 -10.54 -1.86 -15.96
N MET A 343 -9.77 -1.06 -15.22
CA MET A 343 -9.37 0.30 -15.57
C MET A 343 -8.61 0.32 -16.91
N THR A 344 -7.68 -0.61 -17.10
CA THR A 344 -6.91 -0.77 -18.35
C THR A 344 -7.85 -1.01 -19.52
N LEU A 345 -8.80 -1.94 -19.39
CA LEU A 345 -9.76 -2.27 -20.44
C LEU A 345 -10.72 -1.12 -20.72
N TYR A 346 -11.16 -0.41 -19.68
CA TYR A 346 -12.02 0.75 -19.84
C TYR A 346 -11.31 1.85 -20.64
N TRP A 347 -10.11 2.28 -20.26
CA TRP A 347 -9.39 3.33 -20.99
C TRP A 347 -9.00 2.89 -22.40
N ARG A 348 -8.59 1.63 -22.57
CA ARG A 348 -8.37 1.04 -23.90
C ARG A 348 -9.60 1.12 -24.79
N SER A 349 -10.80 0.86 -24.25
CA SER A 349 -12.06 0.99 -25.00
C SER A 349 -12.36 2.44 -25.44
N LYS A 350 -11.72 3.43 -24.80
CA LYS A 350 -11.76 4.85 -25.16
C LYS A 350 -10.59 5.27 -26.05
N GLY A 351 -9.76 4.33 -26.50
CA GLY A 351 -8.57 4.60 -27.30
C GLY A 351 -7.43 5.26 -26.54
N LEU A 352 -7.37 5.09 -25.21
CA LEU A 352 -6.35 5.66 -24.34
C LEU A 352 -5.58 4.56 -23.61
N SER A 353 -4.26 4.69 -23.53
CA SER A 353 -3.47 3.94 -22.55
C SER A 353 -3.60 4.54 -21.15
N LEU A 354 -3.12 3.82 -20.14
CA LEU A 354 -3.02 4.36 -18.78
C LEU A 354 -2.04 5.55 -18.71
N LEU A 355 -0.98 5.56 -19.53
CA LEU A 355 -0.07 6.70 -19.63
C LEU A 355 -0.77 7.91 -20.24
N ASP A 356 -1.56 7.73 -21.29
CA ASP A 356 -2.33 8.84 -21.87
C ASP A 356 -3.32 9.42 -20.86
N ARG A 357 -3.98 8.56 -20.07
CA ARG A 357 -4.85 9.03 -19.00
C ARG A 357 -4.08 9.80 -17.93
N LEU A 358 -2.92 9.30 -17.51
CA LEU A 358 -2.05 9.97 -16.55
C LEU A 358 -1.57 11.34 -17.07
N GLU A 359 -1.17 11.43 -18.34
CA GLU A 359 -0.79 12.71 -18.97
C GLU A 359 -1.96 13.70 -19.00
N LYS A 360 -3.20 13.24 -19.23
CA LYS A 360 -4.40 14.09 -19.12
C LYS A 360 -4.62 14.60 -17.70
N LEU A 361 -4.41 13.76 -16.69
CA LEU A 361 -4.49 14.21 -15.28
C LEU A 361 -3.43 15.26 -14.98
N TYR A 362 -2.21 15.11 -15.50
CA TYR A 362 -1.17 16.14 -15.35
C TYR A 362 -1.50 17.44 -16.07
N GLN A 363 -2.13 17.38 -17.25
CA GLN A 363 -2.60 18.58 -17.94
C GLN A 363 -3.68 19.31 -17.14
N GLU A 364 -4.56 18.57 -16.47
CA GLU A 364 -5.66 19.14 -15.70
C GLU A 364 -5.22 19.71 -14.34
N PHE A 365 -4.38 18.98 -13.61
CA PHE A 365 -4.04 19.31 -12.20
C PHE A 365 -2.61 19.81 -12.00
N GLY A 366 -1.82 19.92 -13.08
CA GLY A 366 -0.38 20.15 -13.02
C GLY A 366 0.41 18.85 -12.96
N TYR A 367 1.65 18.90 -13.44
CA TYR A 367 2.56 17.76 -13.39
C TYR A 367 3.03 17.53 -11.96
N HIS A 368 2.87 16.29 -11.49
CA HIS A 368 3.31 15.84 -10.18
C HIS A 368 4.41 14.78 -10.34
N GLU A 369 5.51 14.96 -9.62
CA GLU A 369 6.56 13.96 -9.52
C GLU A 369 7.06 13.89 -8.08
N GLU A 370 7.15 12.66 -7.58
CA GLU A 370 7.57 12.39 -6.21
C GLU A 370 8.95 11.72 -6.17
N ARG A 371 9.72 12.06 -5.13
CA ARG A 371 11.02 11.44 -4.87
C ARG A 371 11.14 11.05 -3.41
N GLY A 372 11.40 9.76 -3.17
CA GLY A 372 11.83 9.25 -1.87
C GLY A 372 13.36 9.20 -1.79
N ILE A 373 13.92 9.61 -0.66
CA ILE A 373 15.34 9.49 -0.34
C ILE A 373 15.44 8.77 1.00
N SER A 374 16.19 7.68 1.06
CA SER A 374 16.46 6.95 2.30
C SER A 374 17.96 6.91 2.57
N LYS A 375 18.37 7.23 3.79
CA LYS A 375 19.76 7.09 4.24
C LYS A 375 19.81 6.20 5.47
N TYR A 376 20.59 5.13 5.36
CA TYR A 376 20.97 4.28 6.48
C TYR A 376 22.23 4.83 7.15
N PHE A 377 22.22 4.90 8.47
CA PHE A 377 23.37 5.24 9.30
C PHE A 377 23.90 3.96 9.95
N GLN A 378 25.12 3.57 9.63
CA GLN A 378 25.72 2.35 10.13
C GLN A 378 26.19 2.52 11.58
N GLY A 379 26.11 1.43 12.34
CA GLY A 379 26.63 1.35 13.70
C GLY A 379 25.71 1.91 14.79
N PRO A 380 26.11 1.78 16.06
CA PRO A 380 25.28 2.08 17.23
C PRO A 380 24.91 3.58 17.36
N GLN A 381 25.63 4.46 16.65
CA GLN A 381 25.36 5.90 16.67
C GLN A 381 24.24 6.33 15.72
N GLY A 382 23.75 5.45 14.84
CA GLY A 382 22.79 5.81 13.79
C GLY A 382 21.51 6.46 14.33
N MET A 383 20.93 5.91 15.41
CA MET A 383 19.75 6.49 16.07
C MET A 383 20.00 7.92 16.59
N LYS A 384 21.18 8.15 17.18
CA LYS A 384 21.57 9.46 17.71
C LYS A 384 21.78 10.49 16.60
N ILE A 385 22.38 10.08 15.47
CA ILE A 385 22.57 10.95 14.30
C ILE A 385 21.21 11.41 13.76
N MET A 386 20.27 10.48 13.60
CA MET A 386 18.92 10.81 13.12
C MET A 386 18.18 11.77 14.05
N SER A 387 18.19 11.50 15.37
CA SER A 387 17.60 12.42 16.35
C SER A 387 18.23 13.80 16.25
N GLY A 388 19.56 13.87 16.16
CA GLY A 388 20.29 15.13 16.01
C GLY A 388 19.90 15.91 14.75
N ILE A 389 19.64 15.23 13.63
CA ILE A 389 19.14 15.88 12.40
C ILE A 389 17.75 16.48 12.65
N MET A 390 16.83 15.73 13.25
CA MET A 390 15.48 16.22 13.54
C MET A 390 15.49 17.38 14.53
N ASP A 391 16.31 17.30 15.58
CA ASP A 391 16.48 18.36 16.57
C ASP A 391 17.10 19.62 15.93
N ALA A 392 18.07 19.46 15.02
CA ALA A 392 18.66 20.57 14.29
C ALA A 392 17.63 21.29 13.40
N TYR A 393 16.77 20.55 12.70
CA TYR A 393 15.69 21.17 11.92
C TYR A 393 14.67 21.90 12.80
N ARG A 394 14.30 21.33 13.96
CA ARG A 394 13.40 22.00 14.90
C ARG A 394 13.99 23.28 15.48
N ALA A 395 15.29 23.25 15.81
CA ALA A 395 16.01 24.42 16.30
C ALA A 395 16.17 25.50 15.23
N LYS A 396 16.37 25.11 13.97
CA LYS A 396 16.55 26.04 12.84
C LYS A 396 15.89 25.50 11.58
N GLN A 397 14.65 25.95 11.34
CA GLN A 397 13.88 25.60 10.16
C GLN A 397 14.54 26.16 8.89
N PRO A 398 14.56 25.40 7.77
CA PRO A 398 15.02 25.91 6.48
C PRO A 398 14.14 27.07 6.03
N ILE A 399 14.77 28.15 5.54
CA ILE A 399 14.04 29.28 4.93
C ILE A 399 13.69 29.02 3.46
N ALA A 400 14.41 28.09 2.83
CA ALA A 400 14.22 27.64 1.46
C ALA A 400 14.77 26.22 1.29
N LEU A 401 14.26 25.49 0.31
CA LEU A 401 14.77 24.19 -0.14
C LEU A 401 14.82 24.21 -1.67
N GLY A 402 15.96 23.81 -2.27
CA GLY A 402 16.17 23.92 -3.71
C GLY A 402 16.09 25.37 -4.23
N GLY A 403 16.36 26.35 -3.36
CA GLY A 403 16.19 27.78 -3.65
C GLY A 403 14.73 28.29 -3.59
N ILE A 404 13.76 27.43 -3.32
CA ILE A 404 12.34 27.80 -3.24
C ILE A 404 11.98 28.11 -1.78
N PRO A 405 11.40 29.30 -1.48
CA PRO A 405 11.07 29.68 -0.12
C PRO A 405 10.09 28.72 0.55
N VAL A 406 10.38 28.36 1.80
CA VAL A 406 9.43 27.68 2.69
C VAL A 406 8.37 28.71 3.09
N VAL A 407 7.09 28.36 2.96
CA VAL A 407 5.96 29.24 3.31
C VAL A 407 5.14 28.71 4.47
N SER A 408 5.22 27.40 4.76
CA SER A 408 4.53 26.79 5.90
C SER A 408 5.29 25.57 6.41
N ILE A 409 5.23 25.38 7.72
CA ILE A 409 5.86 24.27 8.45
C ILE A 409 4.77 23.51 9.21
N ARG A 410 4.81 22.17 9.12
CA ARG A 410 4.02 21.26 9.98
C ARG A 410 5.00 20.44 10.81
N ASP A 411 4.89 20.52 12.14
CA ASP A 411 5.62 19.63 13.06
C ASP A 411 4.62 18.73 13.79
N ILE A 412 4.44 17.53 13.23
CA ILE A 412 3.46 16.54 13.68
C ILE A 412 3.79 16.07 15.10
N LYS A 413 5.07 16.10 15.51
CA LYS A 413 5.47 15.75 16.88
C LYS A 413 4.96 16.76 17.91
N THR A 414 4.86 18.03 17.52
CA THR A 414 4.32 19.06 18.39
C THR A 414 2.81 19.26 18.24
N GLY A 415 2.23 18.66 17.19
CA GLY A 415 0.81 18.84 16.85
C GLY A 415 0.48 20.21 16.29
N PHE A 416 1.45 20.95 15.72
CA PHE A 416 1.24 22.31 15.22
C PHE A 416 1.71 22.55 13.79
N GLU A 417 0.95 23.36 13.07
CA GLU A 417 1.32 23.97 11.80
C GLU A 417 1.31 25.51 11.87
N TRP A 418 2.17 26.16 11.09
CA TRP A 418 2.24 27.62 11.00
C TRP A 418 2.78 28.09 9.65
N GLU A 419 2.55 29.37 9.34
CA GLU A 419 3.08 30.05 8.16
C GLU A 419 4.38 30.77 8.50
N THR A 420 5.35 30.80 7.59
CA THR A 420 6.62 31.50 7.83
C THR A 420 6.38 33.00 7.92
N GLY A 421 6.83 33.64 8.99
CA GLY A 421 6.61 35.07 9.25
C GLY A 421 5.31 35.39 10.00
N ASN A 422 4.48 34.38 10.31
CA ASN A 422 3.28 34.52 11.15
C ASN A 422 3.41 33.64 12.40
N PRO A 423 3.37 34.20 13.63
CA PRO A 423 3.50 33.41 14.85
C PRO A 423 2.25 32.57 15.19
N GLY A 424 1.13 32.76 14.49
CA GLY A 424 -0.09 31.98 14.70
C GLY A 424 0.09 30.50 14.37
N LYS A 425 -0.01 29.64 15.39
CA LYS A 425 -0.01 28.18 15.24
C LYS A 425 -1.44 27.65 15.18
N ARG A 426 -1.67 26.65 14.33
CA ARG A 426 -2.92 25.87 14.26
C ARG A 426 -2.62 24.43 14.66
N SER A 427 -3.58 23.78 15.33
CA SER A 427 -3.44 22.37 15.72
C SER A 427 -3.55 21.45 14.50
N ILE A 428 -2.73 20.41 14.47
CA ILE A 428 -2.81 19.33 13.49
C ILE A 428 -3.68 18.21 14.06
N ASP A 429 -4.65 17.75 13.29
CA ASP A 429 -5.50 16.60 13.62
C ASP A 429 -4.83 15.29 13.13
N LEU A 430 -3.67 14.98 13.71
CA LEU A 430 -2.92 13.74 13.47
C LEU A 430 -2.31 13.25 14.79
N PRO A 431 -2.14 11.92 14.97
CA PRO A 431 -1.40 11.38 16.09
C PRO A 431 0.04 11.91 16.12
N GLU A 432 0.62 11.98 17.32
CA GLU A 432 2.02 12.41 17.49
C GLU A 432 2.96 11.45 16.74
N SER A 433 3.83 12.01 15.90
CA SER A 433 4.87 11.26 15.21
C SER A 433 6.04 12.18 14.85
N ASP A 434 7.26 11.65 14.88
CA ASP A 434 8.47 12.43 14.55
C ASP A 434 8.54 12.72 13.04
N VAL A 435 7.79 13.72 12.60
CA VAL A 435 7.66 14.13 11.19
C VAL A 435 7.66 15.64 11.11
N LEU A 436 8.52 16.18 10.25
CA LEU A 436 8.53 17.58 9.85
C LEU A 436 8.15 17.69 8.38
N GLN A 437 7.33 18.68 8.05
CA GLN A 437 6.98 19.00 6.67
C GLN A 437 7.14 20.48 6.37
N TRP A 438 7.66 20.76 5.18
CA TRP A 438 7.84 22.10 4.64
C TRP A 438 7.07 22.23 3.35
N ARG A 439 6.05 23.09 3.35
CA ARG A 439 5.38 23.51 2.11
C ARG A 439 6.14 24.69 1.54
N LEU A 440 6.59 24.56 0.30
CA LEU A 440 7.30 25.58 -0.45
C LEU A 440 6.32 26.48 -1.20
N ARG A 441 6.76 27.67 -1.59
CA ARG A 441 5.91 28.69 -2.25
C ARG A 441 5.23 28.19 -3.52
N ASP A 442 5.85 27.27 -4.24
CA ASP A 442 5.33 26.69 -5.48
C ASP A 442 4.39 25.49 -5.27
N GLY A 443 4.06 25.17 -4.01
CA GLY A 443 3.20 24.05 -3.65
C GLY A 443 3.95 22.73 -3.40
N THR A 444 5.25 22.67 -3.64
CA THR A 444 6.07 21.48 -3.32
C THR A 444 6.03 21.19 -1.82
N LEU A 445 5.87 19.92 -1.44
CA LEU A 445 5.90 19.48 -0.05
C LEU A 445 7.15 18.62 0.18
N VAL A 446 7.99 19.01 1.14
CA VAL A 446 9.14 18.21 1.57
C VAL A 446 8.88 17.69 2.96
N THR A 447 8.93 16.37 3.14
CA THR A 447 8.72 15.69 4.42
C THR A 447 10.00 15.00 4.85
N VAL A 448 10.37 15.09 6.13
CA VAL A 448 11.43 14.28 6.74
C VAL A 448 10.88 13.50 7.93
N ARG A 449 11.31 12.24 8.06
CA ARG A 449 11.00 11.39 9.21
C ARG A 449 12.11 10.35 9.46
N PRO A 450 12.53 10.12 10.71
CA PRO A 450 13.33 8.97 11.07
C PRO A 450 12.48 7.70 11.12
N SER A 451 13.11 6.55 10.94
CA SER A 451 12.54 5.26 11.30
C SER A 451 12.62 5.07 12.81
N GLY A 452 11.56 4.50 13.41
CA GLY A 452 11.54 4.19 14.84
C GLY A 452 12.28 2.90 15.20
N THR A 453 12.50 2.00 14.23
CA THR A 453 13.04 0.65 14.45
C THR A 453 14.39 0.42 13.76
N GLU A 454 14.70 1.21 12.74
CA GLU A 454 15.94 1.10 11.96
C GLU A 454 16.72 2.41 12.04
N PRO A 455 18.05 2.40 12.00
CA PRO A 455 18.86 3.60 11.89
C PRO A 455 18.80 4.19 10.47
N LYS A 456 17.60 4.56 10.02
CA LYS A 456 17.29 5.08 8.68
C LYS A 456 16.42 6.33 8.75
N ILE A 457 16.85 7.41 8.09
CA ILE A 457 16.03 8.61 7.88
C ILE A 457 15.47 8.62 6.46
N LYS A 458 14.23 9.07 6.29
CA LYS A 458 13.54 9.18 5.01
C LYS A 458 13.12 10.60 4.73
N TYR A 459 13.32 11.03 3.49
CA TYR A 459 12.79 12.27 2.93
C TYR A 459 11.85 11.95 1.78
N TYR A 460 10.78 12.72 1.67
CA TYR A 460 9.82 12.64 0.57
C TYR A 460 9.66 14.05 -0.01
N ILE A 461 9.86 14.16 -1.32
CA ILE A 461 9.67 15.40 -2.07
C ILE A 461 8.46 15.17 -2.96
N LEU A 462 7.35 15.87 -2.70
CA LEU A 462 6.15 15.85 -3.53
C LEU A 462 6.13 17.15 -4.32
N CYS A 463 6.68 17.12 -5.53
CA CYS A 463 6.85 18.32 -6.35
C CYS A 463 5.67 18.50 -7.30
N LYS A 464 5.23 19.74 -7.46
CA LYS A 464 4.21 20.14 -8.44
C LYS A 464 4.75 21.23 -9.35
N THR A 465 4.42 21.15 -10.63
CA THR A 465 4.59 22.26 -11.58
C THR A 465 3.35 22.35 -12.46
N ASP A 466 2.71 23.52 -12.48
CA ASP A 466 1.60 23.77 -13.40
C ASP A 466 2.08 23.61 -14.85
N VAL A 467 1.23 23.04 -15.71
CA VAL A 467 1.61 22.81 -17.10
C VAL A 467 1.58 24.13 -17.88
N PRO A 468 2.73 24.66 -18.33
CA PRO A 468 2.76 25.92 -19.04
C PRO A 468 2.21 25.78 -20.47
N ALA A 469 1.98 26.89 -21.15
CA ALA A 469 1.58 26.90 -22.57
C ALA A 469 2.58 26.16 -23.48
N ALA A 470 3.86 26.07 -23.06
CA ALA A 470 4.89 25.29 -23.74
C ALA A 470 4.72 23.75 -23.62
N GLY A 471 3.73 23.28 -22.86
CA GLY A 471 3.33 21.89 -22.77
C GLY A 471 3.94 21.10 -21.62
N LEU A 472 3.49 19.85 -21.50
CA LEU A 472 3.81 18.94 -20.40
C LEU A 472 5.31 18.64 -20.28
N GLU A 473 6.04 18.52 -21.39
CA GLU A 473 7.49 18.26 -21.37
C GLU A 473 8.27 19.38 -20.69
N LYS A 474 7.82 20.64 -20.81
CA LYS A 474 8.45 21.76 -20.10
C LYS A 474 8.20 21.66 -18.59
N ALA A 475 6.99 21.29 -18.16
CA ALA A 475 6.68 21.07 -16.76
C ALA A 475 7.48 19.89 -16.16
N LYS A 476 7.65 18.79 -16.92
CA LYS A 476 8.51 17.66 -16.55
C LYS A 476 9.95 18.12 -16.32
N ALA A 477 10.52 18.90 -17.25
CA ALA A 477 11.89 19.41 -17.13
C ALA A 477 12.06 20.34 -15.91
N GLN A 478 11.16 21.29 -15.70
CA GLN A 478 11.18 22.21 -14.56
C GLN A 478 11.06 21.45 -13.23
N THR A 479 10.17 20.46 -13.15
CA THR A 479 9.97 19.64 -11.96
C THR A 479 11.23 18.84 -11.62
N ARG A 480 11.90 18.28 -12.63
CA ARG A 480 13.17 17.58 -12.45
C ARG A 480 14.26 18.49 -11.88
N GLU A 481 14.38 19.71 -12.41
CA GLU A 481 15.34 20.72 -11.89
C GLU A 481 15.07 21.06 -10.42
N LYS A 482 13.80 21.28 -10.05
CA LYS A 482 13.39 21.53 -8.67
C LYS A 482 13.74 20.36 -7.74
N ILE A 483 13.38 19.12 -8.13
CA ILE A 483 13.68 17.92 -7.34
C ILE A 483 15.18 17.77 -7.15
N GLN A 484 15.99 17.92 -8.20
CA GLN A 484 17.45 17.82 -8.10
C GLN A 484 18.05 18.87 -7.16
N ALA A 485 17.55 20.10 -7.20
CA ALA A 485 17.99 21.16 -6.29
C ALA A 485 17.65 20.84 -4.82
N ILE A 486 16.43 20.36 -4.56
CA ILE A 486 16.00 19.94 -3.21
C ILE A 486 16.80 18.72 -2.74
N GLU A 487 17.03 17.73 -3.61
CA GLU A 487 17.88 16.56 -3.32
C GLU A 487 19.28 16.98 -2.91
N ALA A 488 19.88 17.96 -3.60
CA ALA A 488 21.22 18.46 -3.28
C ALA A 488 21.25 19.08 -1.87
N ASP A 489 20.22 19.81 -1.47
CA ASP A 489 20.11 20.35 -0.12
C ASP A 489 19.90 19.27 0.94
N VAL A 490 19.07 18.26 0.65
CA VAL A 490 18.89 17.10 1.55
C VAL A 490 20.22 16.36 1.74
N ARG A 491 20.95 16.07 0.66
CA ARG A 491 22.24 15.34 0.71
C ARG A 491 23.28 16.07 1.55
N LYS A 492 23.34 17.41 1.50
CA LYS A 492 24.22 18.20 2.39
C LYS A 492 23.96 17.94 3.89
N VAL A 493 22.73 17.59 4.26
CA VAL A 493 22.34 17.31 5.66
C VAL A 493 22.68 15.87 6.05
N ILE A 494 22.44 14.90 5.17
CA ILE A 494 22.56 13.47 5.50
C ILE A 494 23.91 12.83 5.14
N GLY A 495 24.81 13.58 4.49
CA GLY A 495 26.10 13.08 3.98
C GLY A 495 25.90 12.20 2.76
#